data_AF-A0A3B9BLJ3-F1
#
_entry.id   AF-A0A3B9BLJ3-F1
#
_cell.length_a   1.000
_cell.length_b   1.000
_cell.length_c   1.000
_cell.angle_alpha   90.00
_cell.angle_beta   90.00
_cell.angle_gamma   90.00
#
_symmetry.space_group_name_H-M   'P 1'
#
loop_
_entity.id
_entity.type
_entity.pdbx_description
1 polymer ?
#
loop_
_entity_poly.entity_id
_entity_poly.type
_entity_poly.pdbx_seq_one_letter_code
_entity_poly.pdbx_strand_id
1 'polypeptide(L)'
;AARHLRALAGEMHLPMAEVYEVATFYAHFDVLREAEAPPPPVTVRVCESLSCCLAGADALHDRLAEEGWPDVRVLRAPCMGHCNFAPAVKVGQRFVDHADFEQIQELVAKKRTHPVLPRFQTFEAYEAEGGYHMLRECRAGEVSAAQLIADLHASGLRGLGGAGFPTARKWEFVRAEPGPRYVVMNADEGEPGTFKDRLFLETTPHRVLEGLLLAAWAVEAAAAYIYLRDEYPAARNILMREIAWLEHEGLVPAGYIHLRRGAGAYICGEESAMLESIEGKRGLPRHRPPFAAEVGLFGHPT
;
A
#
# COMPACT_ATOMS: atom_id res chain seq x y z
N ALA A 1 9.74 25.46 8.36
CA ALA A 1 9.23 24.08 8.46
C ALA A 1 8.60 23.72 9.81
N ALA A 2 9.13 24.19 10.95
CA ALA A 2 8.55 23.96 12.28
C ALA A 2 7.07 24.36 12.42
N ARG A 3 6.58 25.33 11.62
CA ARG A 3 5.17 25.74 11.59
C ARG A 3 4.22 24.58 11.30
N HIS A 4 4.52 23.72 10.32
CA HIS A 4 3.60 22.62 9.95
C HIS A 4 3.63 21.49 10.99
N LEU A 5 4.81 21.16 11.53
CA LEU A 5 4.92 20.20 12.64
C LEU A 5 4.17 20.71 13.88
N ARG A 6 4.32 21.98 14.24
CA ARG A 6 3.60 22.59 15.36
C ARG A 6 2.09 22.62 15.13
N ALA A 7 1.65 22.94 13.91
CA ALA A 7 0.23 22.91 13.56
C ALA A 7 -0.35 21.49 13.68
N LEU A 8 0.35 20.49 13.14
CA LEU A 8 -0.06 19.09 13.22
C LEU A 8 -0.08 18.58 14.67
N ALA A 9 0.93 18.93 15.47
CA ALA A 9 0.99 18.61 16.90
C ALA A 9 -0.19 19.22 17.67
N GLY A 10 -0.54 20.48 17.35
CA GLY A 10 -1.72 21.14 17.91
C GLY A 10 -3.04 20.44 17.53
N GLU A 11 -3.22 20.11 16.26
CA GLU A 11 -4.42 19.43 15.74
C GLU A 11 -4.59 18.03 16.35
N MET A 12 -3.50 17.25 16.41
CA MET A 12 -3.52 15.88 16.93
C MET A 12 -3.49 15.81 18.45
N HIS A 13 -3.31 16.95 19.14
CA HIS A 13 -3.12 17.02 20.59
C HIS A 13 -1.94 16.16 21.08
N LEU A 14 -0.85 16.14 20.30
CA LEU A 14 0.37 15.38 20.59
C LEU A 14 1.56 16.31 20.86
N PRO A 15 2.57 15.87 21.63
CA PRO A 15 3.83 16.58 21.71
C PRO A 15 4.48 16.72 20.32
N MET A 16 5.06 17.89 20.03
CA MET A 16 5.76 18.11 18.75
C MET A 16 6.90 17.12 18.53
N ALA A 17 7.55 16.66 19.60
CA ALA A 17 8.60 15.63 19.53
C ALA A 17 8.06 14.30 18.99
N GLU A 18 6.86 13.89 19.40
CA GLU A 18 6.25 12.65 18.93
C GLU A 18 5.92 12.71 17.43
N VAL A 19 5.32 13.82 16.99
CA VAL A 19 5.05 14.07 15.57
C VAL A 19 6.35 14.05 14.75
N TYR A 20 7.41 14.69 15.27
CA TYR A 20 8.72 14.70 14.63
C TYR A 20 9.32 13.29 14.55
N GLU A 21 9.30 12.51 15.65
CA GLU A 21 9.81 11.14 15.68
C GLU A 21 9.10 10.23 14.68
N VAL A 22 7.77 10.33 14.58
CA VAL A 22 6.99 9.61 13.58
C VAL A 22 7.39 10.04 12.17
N ALA A 23 7.44 11.34 11.89
CA ALA A 23 7.79 11.84 10.57
C ALA A 23 9.20 11.39 10.12
N THR A 24 10.18 11.43 11.02
CA THR A 24 11.56 11.03 10.71
C THR A 24 11.78 9.53 10.55
N PHE A 25 10.81 8.70 10.95
CA PHE A 25 10.89 7.24 10.78
C PHE A 25 10.70 6.81 9.32
N TYR A 26 9.93 7.56 8.54
CA TYR A 26 9.52 7.18 7.19
C TYR A 26 10.41 7.85 6.13
N ALA A 27 11.01 7.05 5.25
CA ALA A 27 12.03 7.52 4.31
C ALA A 27 11.52 8.52 3.24
N HIS A 28 10.20 8.55 2.99
CA HIS A 28 9.63 9.46 1.99
C HIS A 28 9.27 10.84 2.54
N PHE A 29 9.42 11.08 3.85
CA PHE A 29 9.20 12.39 4.43
C PHE A 29 10.50 13.20 4.48
N ASP A 30 10.48 14.37 3.83
CA ASP A 30 11.51 15.39 3.98
C ASP A 30 11.19 16.28 5.18
N VAL A 31 11.78 15.98 6.34
CA VAL A 31 11.59 16.76 7.57
C VAL A 31 12.56 17.93 7.59
N LEU A 32 12.08 19.08 7.13
CA LEU A 32 12.88 20.31 7.01
C LEU A 32 13.06 21.01 8.37
N ARG A 33 14.23 21.61 8.59
CA ARG A 33 14.49 22.56 9.69
C ARG A 33 14.09 23.99 9.31
N GLU A 34 14.05 24.92 10.27
CA GLU A 34 13.51 26.28 10.06
C GLU A 34 14.23 27.10 8.98
N ALA A 35 15.53 26.84 8.77
CA ALA A 35 16.37 27.55 7.80
C ALA A 35 16.73 26.72 6.55
N GLU A 36 16.21 25.50 6.42
CA GLU A 36 16.50 24.64 5.27
C GLU A 36 15.55 24.95 4.10
N ALA A 37 16.12 25.08 2.90
CA ALA A 37 15.35 25.18 1.68
C ALA A 37 14.62 23.85 1.41
N PRO A 38 13.39 23.87 0.87
CA PRO A 38 12.70 22.66 0.49
C PRO A 38 13.48 21.91 -0.61
N PRO A 39 13.35 20.58 -0.69
CA PRO A 39 13.98 19.83 -1.76
C PRO A 39 13.41 20.28 -3.11
N PRO A 40 14.17 20.06 -4.20
CA PRO A 40 13.69 20.31 -5.54
C PRO A 40 12.33 19.66 -5.83
N PRO A 41 11.45 20.33 -6.59
CA PRO A 41 10.07 19.89 -6.81
C PRO A 41 9.96 18.54 -7.54
N VAL A 42 10.97 18.17 -8.32
CA VAL A 42 11.05 16.88 -8.99
C VAL A 42 12.12 16.04 -8.30
N THR A 43 11.74 14.85 -7.85
CA THR A 43 12.71 13.85 -7.38
C THR A 43 12.73 12.67 -8.36
N VAL A 44 13.90 12.37 -8.91
CA VAL A 44 14.18 11.17 -9.70
C VAL A 44 14.77 10.13 -8.77
N ARG A 45 14.10 8.98 -8.63
CA ARG A 45 14.56 7.87 -7.79
C ARG A 45 15.01 6.71 -8.67
N VAL A 46 16.27 6.31 -8.53
CA VAL A 46 16.85 5.17 -9.25
C VAL A 46 16.92 3.98 -8.29
N CYS A 47 16.33 2.85 -8.68
CA CYS A 47 16.31 1.64 -7.87
C CYS A 47 17.73 1.04 -7.72
N GLU A 48 18.15 0.76 -6.49
CA GLU A 48 19.45 0.14 -6.16
C GLU A 48 19.34 -1.34 -5.79
N SER A 49 18.20 -1.97 -6.07
CA SER A 49 18.02 -3.40 -5.86
C SER A 49 18.75 -4.23 -6.92
N LEU A 50 19.15 -5.46 -6.56
CA LEU A 50 20.02 -6.33 -7.36
C LEU A 50 19.61 -6.42 -8.84
N SER A 51 18.34 -6.67 -9.15
CA SER A 51 17.87 -6.77 -10.54
C SER A 51 18.09 -5.49 -11.35
N CYS A 52 17.96 -4.32 -10.71
CA CYS A 52 18.19 -3.03 -11.35
C CYS A 52 19.69 -2.73 -11.49
N CYS A 53 20.51 -3.05 -10.49
CA CYS A 53 21.98 -2.94 -10.59
C CYS A 53 22.52 -3.80 -11.73
N LEU A 54 22.06 -5.06 -11.86
CA LEU A 54 22.41 -5.94 -12.98
C LEU A 54 21.97 -5.38 -14.34
N ALA A 55 20.92 -4.57 -14.37
CA ALA A 55 20.43 -3.89 -15.57
C ALA A 55 21.06 -2.50 -15.79
N GLY A 56 22.10 -2.14 -15.04
CA GLY A 56 22.87 -0.89 -15.23
C GLY A 56 22.36 0.32 -14.46
N ALA A 57 21.54 0.14 -13.41
CA ALA A 57 21.01 1.24 -12.62
C ALA A 57 22.09 2.13 -11.97
N ASP A 58 23.24 1.57 -11.59
CA ASP A 58 24.34 2.35 -10.99
C ASP A 58 24.93 3.36 -11.98
N ALA A 59 25.26 2.91 -13.19
CA ALA A 59 25.78 3.79 -14.24
C ALA A 59 24.73 4.84 -14.66
N LEU A 60 23.45 4.44 -14.71
CA LEU A 60 22.36 5.38 -15.00
C LEU A 60 22.22 6.44 -13.91
N HIS A 61 22.26 6.06 -12.64
CA HIS A 61 22.23 7.00 -11.51
C HIS A 61 23.36 8.03 -11.61
N ASP A 62 24.59 7.56 -11.84
CA ASP A 62 25.76 8.45 -11.85
C ASP A 62 25.69 9.43 -13.02
N ARG A 63 25.27 8.97 -14.22
CA ARG A 63 25.00 9.85 -15.37
C ARG A 63 23.93 10.90 -15.08
N LEU A 64 22.84 10.52 -14.40
CA LEU A 64 21.77 11.45 -14.02
C LEU A 64 22.23 12.47 -12.98
N ALA A 65 23.12 12.08 -12.06
CA ALA A 65 23.66 12.97 -11.04
C ALA A 65 24.64 13.99 -11.64
N GLU A 66 25.46 13.58 -12.61
CA GLU A 66 26.42 14.46 -13.31
C GLU A 66 25.75 15.53 -14.17
N GLU A 67 24.57 15.25 -14.72
CA GLU A 67 23.81 16.17 -15.57
C GLU A 67 23.41 17.48 -14.85
N GLY A 68 23.24 17.45 -13.52
CA GLY A 68 23.13 18.67 -12.70
C GLY A 68 21.91 19.56 -12.99
N TRP A 69 20.74 18.97 -13.31
CA TRP A 69 19.53 19.71 -13.64
C TRP A 69 19.11 20.74 -12.57
N PRO A 70 18.69 21.96 -12.98
CA PRO A 70 18.05 22.88 -12.06
C PRO A 70 16.69 22.29 -11.65
N ASP A 71 16.36 22.37 -10.36
CA ASP A 71 15.08 21.93 -9.79
C ASP A 71 14.79 20.41 -9.83
N VAL A 72 15.82 19.57 -9.98
CA VAL A 72 15.70 18.12 -9.84
C VAL A 72 16.63 17.57 -8.78
N ARG A 73 16.09 16.68 -7.94
CA ARG A 73 16.85 15.88 -6.97
C ARG A 73 16.96 14.45 -7.49
N VAL A 74 18.18 13.94 -7.65
CA VAL A 74 18.41 12.53 -7.99
C VAL A 74 18.75 11.77 -6.71
N LEU A 75 18.05 10.67 -6.45
CA LEU A 75 18.25 9.81 -5.28
C LEU A 75 18.34 8.35 -5.69
N ARG A 76 19.08 7.56 -4.91
CA ARG A 76 18.92 6.11 -4.89
C ARG A 76 17.69 5.74 -4.06
N ALA A 77 17.07 4.62 -4.39
CA ALA A 77 15.90 4.11 -3.70
C ALA A 77 15.93 2.58 -3.58
N PRO A 78 15.37 2.01 -2.51
CA PRO A 78 15.19 0.57 -2.39
C PRO A 78 14.24 0.04 -3.48
N CYS A 79 14.02 -1.28 -3.50
CA CYS A 79 13.16 -1.91 -4.49
C CYS A 79 11.76 -1.27 -4.54
N MET A 80 11.38 -0.77 -5.72
CA MET A 80 10.09 -0.11 -5.95
C MET A 80 9.03 -1.04 -6.56
N GLY A 81 9.26 -2.37 -6.57
CA GLY A 81 8.32 -3.36 -7.13
C GLY A 81 8.20 -3.32 -8.66
N HIS A 82 9.22 -2.82 -9.36
CA HIS A 82 9.28 -2.70 -10.83
C HIS A 82 10.40 -3.56 -11.45
N CYS A 83 10.82 -4.65 -10.77
CA CYS A 83 11.96 -5.46 -11.22
C CYS A 83 11.77 -6.14 -12.58
N ASN A 84 10.53 -6.37 -13.02
CA ASN A 84 10.22 -6.90 -14.35
C ASN A 84 10.50 -5.91 -15.50
N PHE A 85 10.67 -4.62 -15.19
CA PHE A 85 11.02 -3.55 -16.13
C PHE A 85 12.37 -2.90 -15.79
N ALA A 86 13.28 -3.65 -15.18
CA ALA A 86 14.58 -3.13 -14.77
C ALA A 86 15.38 -2.54 -15.97
N PRO A 87 16.19 -1.48 -15.74
CA PRO A 87 16.34 -0.75 -14.48
C PRO A 87 15.10 0.12 -14.19
N ALA A 88 14.62 0.09 -12.95
CA ALA A 88 13.44 0.85 -12.55
C ALA A 88 13.83 2.25 -12.07
N VAL A 89 13.26 3.27 -12.71
CA VAL A 89 13.39 4.67 -12.30
C VAL A 89 12.02 5.30 -12.12
N LYS A 90 11.87 6.12 -11.08
CA LYS A 90 10.65 6.88 -10.80
C LYS A 90 10.93 8.39 -10.86
N VAL A 91 10.34 9.08 -11.84
CA VAL A 91 10.37 10.55 -11.99
C VAL A 91 9.13 11.14 -11.33
N GLY A 92 9.28 11.69 -10.12
CA GLY A 92 8.14 12.05 -9.27
C GLY A 92 7.34 10.81 -8.85
N GLN A 93 6.17 10.60 -9.47
CA GLN A 93 5.31 9.42 -9.31
C GLN A 93 5.20 8.58 -10.59
N ARG A 94 5.92 8.94 -11.66
CA ARG A 94 5.87 8.23 -12.93
C ARG A 94 7.03 7.24 -13.02
N PHE A 95 6.73 5.97 -13.26
CA PHE A 95 7.74 4.98 -13.60
C PHE A 95 8.18 5.10 -15.06
N VAL A 96 9.44 4.77 -15.28
CA VAL A 96 10.05 4.59 -16.60
C VAL A 96 10.44 3.12 -16.71
N ASP A 97 9.78 2.42 -17.62
CA ASP A 97 10.07 1.00 -17.89
C ASP A 97 11.33 0.90 -18.74
N HIS A 98 12.23 -0.03 -18.40
CA HIS A 98 13.54 -0.18 -19.05
C HIS A 98 14.29 1.15 -19.15
N ALA A 99 14.38 1.85 -18.02
CA ALA A 99 14.75 3.26 -17.99
C ALA A 99 16.11 3.53 -18.64
N ASP A 100 16.15 4.52 -19.52
CA ASP A 100 17.37 5.13 -20.04
C ASP A 100 17.41 6.63 -19.72
N PHE A 101 18.56 7.25 -19.99
CA PHE A 101 18.79 8.66 -19.66
C PHE A 101 17.89 9.58 -20.50
N GLU A 102 17.76 9.30 -21.79
CA GLU A 102 17.02 10.11 -22.75
C GLU A 102 15.53 10.18 -22.39
N GLN A 103 14.93 9.06 -22.02
CA GLN A 103 13.55 8.96 -21.51
C GLN A 103 13.36 9.81 -20.25
N ILE A 104 14.28 9.69 -19.28
CA ILE A 104 14.19 10.43 -18.02
C ILE A 104 14.34 11.94 -18.28
N GLN A 105 15.31 12.34 -19.10
CA GLN A 105 15.53 13.72 -19.49
C GLN A 105 14.29 14.31 -20.17
N GLU A 106 13.67 13.56 -21.09
CA GLU A 106 12.42 13.99 -21.74
C GLU A 106 11.29 14.18 -20.72
N LEU A 107 11.10 13.25 -19.79
CA LEU A 107 10.05 13.35 -18.77
C LEU A 107 10.28 14.52 -17.82
N VAL A 108 11.52 14.77 -17.41
CA VAL A 108 11.91 15.91 -16.59
C VAL A 108 11.64 17.22 -17.34
N ALA A 109 12.12 17.35 -18.58
CA ALA A 109 11.95 18.55 -19.39
C ALA A 109 10.46 18.88 -19.63
N LYS A 110 9.63 17.84 -19.86
CA LYS A 110 8.19 17.97 -20.04
C LYS A 110 7.40 18.02 -18.73
N LYS A 111 8.07 17.96 -17.57
CA LYS A 111 7.46 17.93 -16.23
C LYS A 111 6.39 16.83 -16.07
N ARG A 112 6.58 15.68 -16.73
CA ARG A 112 5.65 14.54 -16.72
C ARG A 112 5.93 13.64 -15.52
N THR A 113 5.47 14.08 -14.35
CA THR A 113 5.72 13.42 -13.06
C THR A 113 4.57 12.55 -12.54
N HIS A 114 3.39 12.64 -13.15
CA HIS A 114 2.19 11.91 -12.72
C HIS A 114 2.20 10.45 -13.21
N PRO A 115 1.65 9.49 -12.42
CA PRO A 115 1.61 8.09 -12.81
C PRO A 115 0.78 7.90 -14.08
N VAL A 116 1.18 6.92 -14.90
CA VAL A 116 0.33 6.39 -15.97
C VAL A 116 -0.45 5.24 -15.41
N LEU A 117 -1.77 5.25 -15.60
CA LEU A 117 -2.58 4.09 -15.25
C LEU A 117 -2.44 3.05 -16.37
N PRO A 118 -2.04 1.82 -16.05
CA PRO A 118 -2.11 0.73 -17.01
C PRO A 118 -3.58 0.43 -17.35
N ARG A 119 -3.80 -0.40 -18.37
CA ARG A 119 -5.13 -0.95 -18.64
C ARG A 119 -5.47 -1.93 -17.50
N PHE A 120 -6.59 -1.70 -16.84
CA PHE A 120 -7.12 -2.55 -15.78
C PHE A 120 -8.58 -2.90 -16.03
N GLN A 121 -9.05 -3.98 -15.40
CA GLN A 121 -10.45 -4.38 -15.38
C GLN A 121 -11.23 -3.50 -14.39
N THR A 122 -12.21 -2.74 -14.90
CA THR A 122 -13.07 -1.87 -14.08
C THR A 122 -14.13 -2.68 -13.35
N PHE A 123 -14.82 -2.01 -12.41
CA PHE A 123 -15.97 -2.56 -11.70
C PHE A 123 -16.97 -3.23 -12.66
N GLU A 124 -17.43 -2.49 -13.67
CA GLU A 124 -18.49 -2.95 -14.58
C GLU A 124 -18.04 -4.16 -15.39
N ALA A 125 -16.78 -4.17 -15.82
CA ALA A 125 -16.21 -5.30 -16.55
C ALA A 125 -16.11 -6.55 -15.66
N TYR A 126 -15.68 -6.40 -14.40
CA TYR A 126 -15.61 -7.51 -13.47
C TYR A 126 -16.99 -8.03 -13.08
N GLU A 127 -17.95 -7.13 -12.86
CA GLU A 127 -19.34 -7.49 -12.54
C GLU A 127 -20.02 -8.22 -13.71
N ALA A 128 -19.80 -7.77 -14.95
CA ALA A 128 -20.33 -8.43 -16.15
C ALA A 128 -19.79 -9.86 -16.34
N GLU A 129 -18.61 -10.16 -15.80
CA GLU A 129 -18.02 -11.50 -15.78
C GLU A 129 -18.51 -12.38 -14.59
N GLY A 130 -19.43 -11.88 -13.78
CA GLY A 130 -19.96 -12.57 -12.59
C GLY A 130 -19.24 -12.23 -11.28
N GLY A 131 -18.40 -11.20 -11.27
CA GLY A 131 -17.78 -10.67 -10.06
C GLY A 131 -18.81 -10.27 -9.00
N TYR A 132 -18.42 -10.38 -7.73
CA TYR A 132 -19.26 -10.13 -6.56
C TYR A 132 -20.42 -11.11 -6.35
N HIS A 133 -20.55 -12.16 -7.15
CA HIS A 133 -21.63 -13.15 -6.99
C HIS A 133 -21.58 -13.83 -5.62
N MET A 134 -20.43 -14.35 -5.21
CA MET A 134 -20.24 -15.00 -3.91
C MET A 134 -20.54 -14.03 -2.75
N LEU A 135 -20.11 -12.77 -2.87
CA LEU A 135 -20.41 -11.76 -1.86
C LEU A 135 -21.93 -11.51 -1.72
N ARG A 136 -22.67 -11.55 -2.83
CA ARG A 136 -24.14 -11.42 -2.83
C ARG A 136 -24.81 -12.63 -2.20
N GLU A 137 -24.39 -13.86 -2.52
CA GLU A 137 -24.92 -15.10 -1.90
C GLU A 137 -24.71 -15.08 -0.38
N CYS A 138 -23.51 -14.70 0.08
CA CYS A 138 -23.20 -14.50 1.50
C CYS A 138 -24.17 -13.50 2.16
N ARG A 139 -24.40 -12.35 1.53
CA ARG A 139 -25.28 -11.30 2.08
C ARG A 139 -26.77 -11.65 2.02
N ALA A 140 -27.17 -12.49 1.05
CA ALA A 140 -28.52 -13.03 0.96
C ALA A 140 -28.78 -14.15 1.99
N GLY A 141 -27.74 -14.63 2.67
CA GLY A 141 -27.81 -15.73 3.63
C GLY A 141 -27.82 -17.11 3.00
N GLU A 142 -27.51 -17.21 1.70
CA GLU A 142 -27.41 -18.48 0.96
C GLU A 142 -26.14 -19.23 1.35
N VAL A 143 -25.05 -18.50 1.62
CA VAL A 143 -23.80 -19.01 2.17
C VAL A 143 -23.60 -18.41 3.56
N SER A 144 -23.40 -19.26 4.57
CA SER A 144 -23.09 -18.79 5.93
C SER A 144 -21.59 -18.52 6.10
N ALA A 145 -21.20 -17.67 7.06
CA ALA A 145 -19.78 -17.42 7.36
C ALA A 145 -19.05 -18.71 7.77
N ALA A 146 -19.73 -19.62 8.49
CA ALA A 146 -19.18 -20.92 8.84
C ALA A 146 -18.92 -21.79 7.60
N GLN A 147 -19.85 -21.78 6.62
CA GLN A 147 -19.68 -22.49 5.36
C GLN A 147 -18.50 -21.91 4.56
N LEU A 148 -18.43 -20.59 4.39
CA LEU A 148 -17.34 -19.92 3.69
C LEU A 148 -15.96 -20.22 4.30
N ILE A 149 -15.87 -20.16 5.64
CA ILE A 149 -14.63 -20.49 6.36
C ILE A 149 -14.26 -21.97 6.21
N ALA A 150 -15.25 -22.88 6.25
CA ALA A 150 -15.03 -24.30 6.04
C ALA A 150 -14.54 -24.61 4.61
N ASP A 151 -15.10 -23.96 3.60
CA ASP A 151 -14.66 -24.09 2.21
C ASP A 151 -13.23 -23.56 2.02
N LEU A 152 -12.89 -22.45 2.67
CA LEU A 152 -11.53 -21.90 2.68
C LEU A 152 -10.53 -22.82 3.40
N HIS A 153 -10.98 -23.48 4.47
CA HIS A 153 -10.19 -24.49 5.17
C HIS A 153 -9.94 -25.71 4.26
N ALA A 154 -10.99 -26.20 3.59
CA ALA A 154 -10.91 -27.33 2.64
C ALA A 154 -10.02 -27.03 1.43
N SER A 155 -9.97 -25.77 0.97
CA SER A 155 -9.09 -25.34 -0.12
C SER A 155 -7.60 -25.36 0.26
N GLY A 156 -7.27 -25.44 1.56
CA GLY A 156 -5.91 -25.39 2.05
C GLY A 156 -5.22 -24.03 1.83
N LEU A 157 -5.97 -22.93 1.71
CA LEU A 157 -5.38 -21.61 1.45
C LEU A 157 -4.50 -21.16 2.62
N ARG A 158 -3.26 -20.79 2.30
CA ARG A 158 -2.28 -20.26 3.24
C ARG A 158 -1.91 -18.83 2.86
N GLY A 159 -1.47 -18.04 3.84
CA GLY A 159 -1.04 -16.67 3.63
C GLY A 159 0.10 -16.56 2.60
N LEU A 160 -0.14 -15.79 1.54
CA LEU A 160 0.78 -15.60 0.41
C LEU A 160 1.79 -14.46 0.63
N GLY A 161 1.85 -13.91 1.85
CA GLY A 161 2.84 -12.91 2.28
C GLY A 161 4.17 -13.50 2.78
N GLY A 162 4.37 -14.82 2.65
CA GLY A 162 5.61 -15.51 3.03
C GLY A 162 5.51 -16.36 4.30
N ALA A 163 4.76 -15.91 5.32
CA ALA A 163 4.61 -16.67 6.59
C ALA A 163 3.82 -17.97 6.45
N GLY A 164 2.93 -18.08 5.45
CA GLY A 164 2.22 -19.32 5.15
C GLY A 164 1.27 -19.80 6.27
N PHE A 165 0.73 -18.92 7.10
CA PHE A 165 -0.27 -19.31 8.11
C PHE A 165 -1.61 -19.68 7.45
N PRO A 166 -2.36 -20.71 7.91
CA PRO A 166 -3.66 -21.06 7.34
C PRO A 166 -4.67 -19.92 7.43
N THR A 167 -5.24 -19.51 6.30
CA THR A 167 -6.10 -18.31 6.21
C THR A 167 -7.41 -18.49 6.98
N ALA A 168 -8.08 -19.62 6.80
CA ALA A 168 -9.32 -19.93 7.51
C ALA A 168 -9.16 -19.87 9.03
N ARG A 169 -8.06 -20.45 9.55
CA ARG A 169 -7.75 -20.42 10.98
C ARG A 169 -7.54 -19.01 11.53
N LYS A 170 -6.92 -18.13 10.73
CA LYS A 170 -6.77 -16.72 11.12
C LYS A 170 -8.12 -16.02 11.21
N TRP A 171 -9.03 -16.28 10.27
CA TRP A 171 -10.38 -15.72 10.29
C TRP A 171 -11.19 -16.23 11.47
N GLU A 172 -11.07 -17.52 11.82
CA GLU A 172 -11.71 -18.10 13.00
C GLU A 172 -11.26 -17.41 14.29
N PHE A 173 -9.95 -17.15 14.45
CA PHE A 173 -9.43 -16.45 15.63
C PHE A 173 -10.02 -15.04 15.77
N VAL A 174 -10.02 -14.24 14.68
CA VAL A 174 -10.61 -12.89 14.72
C VAL A 174 -12.12 -12.95 14.98
N ARG A 175 -12.84 -13.87 14.33
CA ARG A 175 -14.30 -14.01 14.47
C ARG A 175 -14.71 -14.46 15.89
N ALA A 176 -13.86 -15.22 16.58
CA ALA A 176 -14.12 -15.68 17.94
C ALA A 176 -14.06 -14.56 18.99
N GLU A 177 -13.32 -13.49 18.71
CA GLU A 177 -13.20 -12.33 19.61
C GLU A 177 -14.43 -11.41 19.54
N PRO A 178 -14.76 -10.66 20.61
CA PRO A 178 -15.85 -9.69 20.58
C PRO A 178 -15.54 -8.50 19.65
N GLY A 179 -16.59 -7.96 19.02
CA GLY A 179 -16.45 -6.79 18.16
C GLY A 179 -16.27 -5.45 18.92
N PRO A 180 -16.00 -4.34 18.20
CA PRO A 180 -15.84 -4.27 16.75
C PRO A 180 -14.55 -4.95 16.28
N ARG A 181 -14.55 -5.42 15.02
CA ARG A 181 -13.41 -6.11 14.39
C ARG A 181 -13.04 -5.37 13.11
N TYR A 182 -11.80 -5.55 12.65
CA TYR A 182 -11.33 -4.95 11.40
C TYR A 182 -10.72 -6.01 10.49
N VAL A 183 -10.56 -5.66 9.21
CA VAL A 183 -9.70 -6.41 8.30
C VAL A 183 -8.73 -5.42 7.67
N VAL A 184 -7.46 -5.80 7.61
CA VAL A 184 -6.42 -5.01 6.95
C VAL A 184 -5.80 -5.81 5.82
N MET A 185 -5.89 -5.27 4.59
CA MET A 185 -5.12 -5.76 3.45
C MET A 185 -3.73 -5.12 3.48
N ASN A 186 -2.72 -5.96 3.66
CA ASN A 186 -1.32 -5.57 3.52
C ASN A 186 -0.95 -5.53 2.03
N ALA A 187 -0.74 -4.32 1.51
CA ALA A 187 -0.22 -4.05 0.18
C ALA A 187 1.12 -3.27 0.25
N ASP A 188 1.89 -3.48 1.33
CA ASP A 188 3.28 -3.06 1.46
C ASP A 188 4.22 -4.15 0.93
N GLU A 189 4.13 -4.41 -0.37
CA GLU A 189 4.95 -5.40 -1.09
C GLU A 189 6.41 -4.92 -1.17
N GLY A 190 7.11 -4.91 -0.04
CA GLY A 190 8.44 -4.33 0.12
C GLY A 190 9.60 -5.27 -0.20
N GLU A 191 9.37 -6.58 -0.24
CA GLU A 191 10.41 -7.58 -0.49
C GLU A 191 11.04 -7.37 -1.88
N PRO A 192 12.38 -7.16 -1.97
CA PRO A 192 13.05 -6.97 -3.24
C PRO A 192 12.75 -8.06 -4.28
N GLY A 193 12.34 -7.63 -5.49
CA GLY A 193 12.01 -8.55 -6.58
C GLY A 193 10.55 -9.01 -6.61
N THR A 194 9.74 -8.69 -5.60
CA THR A 194 8.30 -8.97 -5.60
C THR A 194 7.51 -7.85 -6.29
N PHE A 195 6.52 -8.25 -7.09
CA PHE A 195 5.62 -7.35 -7.85
C PHE A 195 4.28 -8.03 -8.18
N LYS A 196 3.99 -9.15 -7.50
CA LYS A 196 2.77 -9.95 -7.72
C LYS A 196 1.54 -9.18 -7.26
N ASP A 197 1.65 -8.44 -6.16
CA ASP A 197 0.52 -7.71 -5.58
C ASP A 197 0.24 -6.49 -6.45
N ARG A 198 1.29 -5.75 -6.86
CA ARG A 198 1.18 -4.68 -7.86
C ARG A 198 0.44 -5.16 -9.11
N LEU A 199 0.82 -6.34 -9.64
CA LEU A 199 0.18 -6.88 -10.85
C LEU A 199 -1.34 -7.01 -10.66
N PHE A 200 -1.82 -7.60 -9.55
CA PHE A 200 -3.25 -7.73 -9.31
C PHE A 200 -3.93 -6.38 -9.08
N LEU A 201 -3.34 -5.50 -8.28
CA LEU A 201 -3.88 -4.17 -7.99
C LEU A 201 -3.99 -3.28 -9.23
N GLU A 202 -3.08 -3.44 -10.20
CA GLU A 202 -3.02 -2.63 -11.41
C GLU A 202 -3.68 -3.26 -12.63
N THR A 203 -4.13 -4.52 -12.56
CA THR A 203 -4.79 -5.20 -13.69
C THR A 203 -6.18 -5.72 -13.37
N THR A 204 -6.40 -6.27 -12.17
CA THR A 204 -7.64 -6.93 -11.75
C THR A 204 -8.00 -6.52 -10.31
N PRO A 205 -8.14 -5.22 -10.03
CA PRO A 205 -8.32 -4.71 -8.66
C PRO A 205 -9.57 -5.28 -7.98
N HIS A 206 -10.66 -5.51 -8.73
CA HIS A 206 -11.90 -6.02 -8.15
C HIS A 206 -11.81 -7.46 -7.64
N ARG A 207 -10.91 -8.29 -8.19
CA ARG A 207 -10.62 -9.62 -7.63
C ARG A 207 -10.04 -9.53 -6.22
N VAL A 208 -9.18 -8.53 -6.00
CA VAL A 208 -8.58 -8.25 -4.69
C VAL A 208 -9.62 -7.65 -3.75
N LEU A 209 -10.39 -6.68 -4.23
CA LEU A 209 -11.43 -6.02 -3.44
C LEU A 209 -12.56 -6.97 -3.05
N GLU A 210 -13.01 -7.87 -3.94
CA GLU A 210 -14.00 -8.89 -3.58
C GLU A 210 -13.46 -9.82 -2.48
N GLY A 211 -12.21 -10.27 -2.59
CA GLY A 211 -11.57 -11.06 -1.53
C GLY A 211 -11.50 -10.32 -0.18
N LEU A 212 -11.18 -9.03 -0.20
CA LEU A 212 -11.21 -8.17 0.99
C LEU A 212 -12.62 -8.09 1.60
N LEU A 213 -13.65 -7.90 0.78
CA LEU A 213 -15.03 -7.80 1.25
C LEU A 213 -15.58 -9.13 1.76
N LEU A 214 -15.20 -10.26 1.16
CA LEU A 214 -15.53 -11.58 1.66
C LEU A 214 -14.87 -11.84 3.02
N ALA A 215 -13.60 -11.48 3.17
CA ALA A 215 -12.91 -11.56 4.46
C ALA A 215 -13.59 -10.70 5.52
N ALA A 216 -13.87 -9.44 5.18
CA ALA A 216 -14.52 -8.48 6.06
C ALA A 216 -15.93 -8.96 6.46
N TRP A 217 -16.71 -9.49 5.53
CA TRP A 217 -18.02 -10.08 5.83
C TRP A 217 -17.90 -11.32 6.72
N ALA A 218 -16.96 -12.22 6.41
CA ALA A 218 -16.77 -13.48 7.13
C ALA A 218 -16.38 -13.27 8.59
N VAL A 219 -15.67 -12.19 8.92
CA VAL A 219 -15.32 -11.86 10.32
C VAL A 219 -16.23 -10.79 10.92
N GLU A 220 -17.24 -10.30 10.19
CA GLU A 220 -18.13 -9.19 10.63
C GLU A 220 -17.34 -7.91 10.97
N ALA A 221 -16.40 -7.54 10.11
CA ALA A 221 -15.58 -6.36 10.28
C ALA A 221 -16.41 -5.08 10.15
N ALA A 222 -16.22 -4.16 11.09
CA ALA A 222 -16.85 -2.84 11.11
C ALA A 222 -16.30 -1.92 10.01
N ALA A 223 -15.04 -2.12 9.61
CA ALA A 223 -14.41 -1.43 8.49
C ALA A 223 -13.26 -2.26 7.91
N ALA A 224 -12.89 -1.98 6.67
CA ALA A 224 -11.74 -2.55 5.99
C ALA A 224 -10.67 -1.50 5.74
N TYR A 225 -9.40 -1.87 5.88
CA TYR A 225 -8.26 -1.00 5.62
C TYR A 225 -7.39 -1.61 4.54
N ILE A 226 -6.84 -0.76 3.67
CA ILE A 226 -5.83 -1.15 2.70
C ILE A 226 -4.59 -0.33 3.01
N TYR A 227 -3.51 -0.98 3.41
CA TYR A 227 -2.23 -0.30 3.61
C TYR A 227 -1.36 -0.49 2.37
N LEU A 228 -1.28 0.53 1.53
CA LEU A 228 -0.59 0.52 0.25
C LEU A 228 0.71 1.30 0.33
N ARG A 229 1.81 0.70 -0.13
CA ARG A 229 3.10 1.39 -0.22
C ARG A 229 3.06 2.63 -1.13
N ASP A 230 3.84 3.66 -0.80
CA ASP A 230 3.87 4.92 -1.57
C ASP A 230 4.48 4.73 -2.98
N GLU A 231 5.25 3.67 -3.18
CA GLU A 231 5.84 3.33 -4.47
C GLU A 231 4.83 2.86 -5.51
N TYR A 232 3.56 2.59 -5.16
CA TYR A 232 2.52 2.18 -6.10
C TYR A 232 1.46 3.28 -6.37
N PRO A 233 1.83 4.42 -6.98
CA PRO A 233 0.91 5.52 -7.24
C PRO A 233 -0.17 5.18 -8.28
N ALA A 234 0.11 4.30 -9.25
CA ALA A 234 -0.90 3.86 -10.21
C ALA A 234 -1.95 2.98 -9.54
N ALA A 235 -1.53 1.95 -8.79
CA ALA A 235 -2.43 1.16 -7.93
C ALA A 235 -3.27 2.04 -6.99
N ARG A 236 -2.66 3.06 -6.35
CA ARG A 236 -3.38 3.99 -5.48
C ARG A 236 -4.51 4.70 -6.21
N ASN A 237 -4.25 5.24 -7.39
CA ASN A 237 -5.24 5.95 -8.19
C ASN A 237 -6.37 5.02 -8.67
N ILE A 238 -6.02 3.78 -9.06
CA ILE A 238 -6.99 2.75 -9.43
C ILE A 238 -7.88 2.40 -8.23
N LEU A 239 -7.29 2.09 -7.07
CA LEU A 239 -8.04 1.76 -5.86
C LEU A 239 -8.94 2.91 -5.39
N MET A 240 -8.46 4.15 -5.39
CA MET A 240 -9.30 5.31 -5.05
C MET A 240 -10.52 5.41 -5.95
N ARG A 241 -10.34 5.20 -7.26
CA ARG A 241 -11.42 5.23 -8.24
C ARG A 241 -12.40 4.07 -8.02
N GLU A 242 -11.91 2.85 -7.93
CA GLU A 242 -12.76 1.66 -7.87
C GLU A 242 -13.42 1.47 -6.50
N ILE A 243 -12.83 1.95 -5.40
CA ILE A 243 -13.49 2.04 -4.09
C ILE A 243 -14.69 3.00 -4.16
N ALA A 244 -14.51 4.18 -4.78
CA ALA A 244 -15.61 5.12 -4.97
C ALA A 244 -16.74 4.54 -5.84
N TRP A 245 -16.42 3.68 -6.81
CA TRP A 245 -17.42 2.92 -7.57
C TRP A 245 -18.19 1.93 -6.70
N LEU A 246 -17.51 1.16 -5.84
CA LEU A 246 -18.17 0.24 -4.90
C LEU A 246 -19.12 0.98 -3.94
N GLU A 247 -18.77 2.19 -3.53
CA GLU A 247 -19.62 3.06 -2.72
C GLU A 247 -20.82 3.59 -3.52
N HIS A 248 -20.59 4.03 -4.77
CA HIS A 248 -21.64 4.54 -5.66
C HIS A 248 -22.70 3.48 -5.98
N GLU A 249 -22.27 2.26 -6.28
CA GLU A 249 -23.18 1.13 -6.57
C GLU A 249 -23.83 0.54 -5.31
N GLY A 250 -23.50 1.05 -4.12
CA GLY A 250 -24.06 0.59 -2.86
C GLY A 250 -23.57 -0.80 -2.43
N LEU A 251 -22.50 -1.32 -3.03
CA LEU A 251 -21.88 -2.57 -2.58
C LEU A 251 -21.22 -2.41 -1.21
N VAL A 252 -20.76 -1.20 -0.86
CA VAL A 252 -20.26 -0.86 0.47
C VAL A 252 -20.77 0.52 0.91
N PRO A 253 -20.97 0.76 2.22
CA PRO A 253 -21.23 2.11 2.70
C PRO A 253 -20.05 3.05 2.40
N ALA A 254 -20.34 4.33 2.15
CA ALA A 254 -19.30 5.35 2.01
C ALA A 254 -18.41 5.40 3.25
N GLY A 255 -17.09 5.34 3.05
CA GLY A 255 -16.10 5.32 4.12
C GLY A 255 -15.88 3.97 4.79
N TYR A 256 -16.45 2.87 4.27
CA TYR A 256 -16.22 1.52 4.81
C TYR A 256 -14.80 1.00 4.51
N ILE A 257 -14.24 1.34 3.35
CA ILE A 257 -12.89 0.96 2.94
C ILE A 257 -11.95 2.16 3.07
N HIS A 258 -10.96 2.05 3.96
CA HIS A 258 -9.96 3.07 4.18
C HIS A 258 -8.66 2.75 3.44
N LEU A 259 -8.39 3.47 2.35
CA LEU A 259 -7.09 3.40 1.68
C LEU A 259 -6.05 4.26 2.41
N ARG A 260 -5.08 3.61 3.03
CA ARG A 260 -3.94 4.22 3.73
C ARG A 260 -2.69 4.08 2.88
N ARG A 261 -2.02 5.21 2.68
CA ARG A 261 -0.75 5.27 1.94
C ARG A 261 0.40 5.23 2.94
N GLY A 262 1.31 4.28 2.79
CA GLY A 262 2.57 4.23 3.52
C GLY A 262 3.53 5.36 3.14
N ALA A 263 4.75 5.32 3.66
CA ALA A 263 5.74 6.39 3.43
C ALA A 263 7.20 5.87 3.34
N GLY A 264 7.39 4.68 2.75
CA GLY A 264 8.72 4.16 2.42
C GLY A 264 9.44 3.50 3.60
N ALA A 265 8.80 2.52 4.25
CA ALA A 265 9.40 1.78 5.36
C ALA A 265 9.14 0.28 5.18
N TYR A 266 10.16 -0.47 4.75
CA TYR A 266 10.08 -1.92 4.50
C TYR A 266 9.51 -2.73 5.68
N ILE A 267 9.85 -2.31 6.91
CA ILE A 267 9.37 -2.98 8.13
C ILE A 267 7.85 -2.91 8.29
N CYS A 268 7.15 -1.96 7.65
CA CYS A 268 5.70 -1.88 7.67
C CYS A 268 5.00 -2.99 6.87
N GLY A 269 5.76 -3.84 6.16
CA GLY A 269 5.24 -5.11 5.63
C GLY A 269 5.02 -6.15 6.74
N GLU A 270 5.61 -5.97 7.93
CA GLU A 270 5.31 -6.79 9.10
C GLU A 270 3.92 -6.43 9.65
N GLU A 271 3.16 -7.46 10.05
CA GLU A 271 1.75 -7.35 10.42
C GLU A 271 1.48 -6.24 11.45
N SER A 272 2.20 -6.23 12.58
CA SER A 272 1.93 -5.30 13.67
C SER A 272 2.53 -3.91 13.44
N ALA A 273 3.68 -3.82 12.76
CA ALA A 273 4.27 -2.56 12.32
C ALA A 273 3.35 -1.81 11.34
N MET A 274 2.67 -2.54 10.44
CA MET A 274 1.64 -1.98 9.56
C MET A 274 0.51 -1.31 10.37
N LEU A 275 0.01 -1.99 11.42
CA LEU A 275 -1.06 -1.46 12.26
C LEU A 275 -0.63 -0.19 12.98
N GLU A 276 0.57 -0.18 13.55
CA GLU A 276 1.16 1.03 14.16
C GLU A 276 1.24 2.19 13.15
N SER A 277 1.60 1.91 11.89
CA SER A 277 1.63 2.92 10.84
C SER A 277 0.24 3.48 10.50
N ILE A 278 -0.78 2.60 10.39
CA ILE A 278 -2.17 3.02 10.18
C ILE A 278 -2.66 3.90 11.35
N GLU A 279 -2.23 3.59 12.57
CA GLU A 279 -2.54 4.36 13.79
C GLU A 279 -1.76 5.69 13.90
N GLY A 280 -0.92 6.02 12.92
CA GLY A 280 -0.17 7.28 12.90
C GLY A 280 1.08 7.26 13.77
N LYS A 281 1.58 6.07 14.12
CA LYS A 281 2.80 5.89 14.92
C LYS A 281 3.97 5.48 14.03
N ARG A 282 5.14 5.29 14.64
CA ARG A 282 6.28 4.63 13.98
C ARG A 282 5.91 3.16 13.76
N GLY A 283 6.22 2.62 12.57
CA GLY A 283 5.99 1.21 12.24
C GLY A 283 6.96 0.26 12.95
N LEU A 284 6.97 0.27 14.28
CA LEU A 284 7.74 -0.65 15.09
C LEU A 284 6.89 -1.89 15.40
N PRO A 285 7.39 -3.13 15.17
CA PRO A 285 6.65 -4.32 15.52
C PRO A 285 6.26 -4.35 17.00
N ARG A 286 5.02 -4.78 17.28
CA ARG A 286 4.50 -4.93 18.64
C ARG A 286 5.10 -6.16 19.32
N HIS A 287 5.27 -6.09 20.64
CA HIS A 287 5.53 -7.28 21.44
C HIS A 287 4.30 -8.19 21.42
N ARG A 288 4.53 -9.49 21.20
CA ARG A 288 3.50 -10.53 21.22
C ARG A 288 3.75 -11.46 22.41
N PRO A 289 2.71 -11.91 23.14
CA PRO A 289 1.29 -11.53 23.04
C PRO A 289 0.97 -10.13 23.63
N PRO A 290 -0.22 -9.54 23.34
CA PRO A 290 -1.33 -10.10 22.56
C PRO A 290 -1.06 -10.13 21.04
N PHE A 291 -1.73 -11.03 20.32
CA PHE A 291 -1.67 -11.08 18.86
C PHE A 291 -2.65 -10.10 18.22
N ALA A 292 -2.44 -9.73 16.95
CA ALA A 292 -3.33 -8.81 16.23
C ALA A 292 -4.79 -9.32 16.14
N ALA A 293 -4.96 -10.65 16.13
CA ALA A 293 -6.29 -11.28 16.15
C ALA A 293 -7.07 -10.98 17.44
N GLU A 294 -6.38 -10.67 18.55
CA GLU A 294 -7.00 -10.30 19.84
C GLU A 294 -7.00 -8.77 20.01
N VAL A 295 -5.83 -8.14 19.83
CA VAL A 295 -5.60 -6.70 20.03
C VAL A 295 -4.77 -6.15 18.86
N GLY A 296 -5.48 -5.87 17.77
CA GLY A 296 -4.94 -5.33 16.53
C GLY A 296 -5.18 -3.83 16.39
N LEU A 297 -5.79 -3.46 15.27
CA LEU A 297 -5.98 -2.08 14.86
C LEU A 297 -6.90 -1.34 15.84
N PHE A 298 -6.44 -0.21 16.37
CA PHE A 298 -7.14 0.60 17.38
C PHE A 298 -7.51 -0.20 18.63
N GLY A 299 -6.75 -1.25 18.95
CA GLY A 299 -7.00 -2.12 20.10
C GLY A 299 -8.11 -3.15 19.90
N HIS A 300 -8.53 -3.39 18.66
CA HIS A 300 -9.60 -4.32 18.31
C HIS A 300 -9.09 -5.52 17.50
N PRO A 301 -9.78 -6.68 17.54
CA PRO A 301 -9.45 -7.85 16.71
C PRO A 301 -9.31 -7.50 15.23
N THR A 302 -8.21 -7.91 14.60
CA THR A 302 -7.86 -7.55 13.21
C THR A 302 -7.21 -8.69 12.43
#